data_AF-A0A6G0TQS4-F1
#
_entry.id   AF-A0A6G0TQS4-F1
#
_cell.length_a   1.000
_cell.length_b   1.000
_cell.length_c   1.000
_cell.angle_alpha   90.00
_cell.angle_beta   90.00
_cell.angle_gamma   90.00
#
_symmetry.space_group_name_H-M   'P 1'
#
loop_
_entity.id
_entity.type
_entity.pdbx_description
1 polymer ?
#
loop_
_entity_poly.entity_id
_entity_poly.type
_entity_poly.pdbx_seq_one_letter_code
_entity_poly.pdbx_strand_id
1 'polypeptide(L)'
;MPTLIKSTTCHLNKILEGLKQDSVNKSTIIKNATDISSKLNSLKKDDYFKETISCLSQFLEQTIKEMNRRFNDTALTLIEGCAIFEDYKSFSNSSEKMIEQLCDCFSLNENEKDGVLSDYKSFMFVASQKVKTNGYPITDLLEANIGYEHLKKLSESILCIPIGTPTVERSFSAMNRIMTNLRNRMGQDTLQYCMKISIEGDEDPSIEYVDEVIDLYATKKTRRIRFK
;
A
#
# COMPACT_ATOMS: atom_id res chain seq x y z
N MET A 1 -20.92 8.47 -8.78
CA MET A 1 -19.65 7.84 -8.35
C MET A 1 -18.94 6.93 -9.38
N PRO A 2 -18.99 7.10 -10.73
CA PRO A 2 -18.21 6.22 -11.63
C PRO A 2 -16.81 6.72 -11.96
N THR A 3 -16.44 7.95 -11.56
CA THR A 3 -15.24 8.63 -12.07
C THR A 3 -13.99 8.41 -11.23
N LEU A 4 -14.12 7.94 -9.98
CA LEU A 4 -12.98 7.85 -9.04
C LEU A 4 -12.09 6.62 -9.28
N ILE A 5 -12.58 5.60 -10.01
CA ILE A 5 -11.88 4.32 -10.15
C ILE A 5 -10.88 4.34 -11.32
N LYS A 6 -11.07 5.22 -12.34
CA LYS A 6 -10.24 5.20 -13.55
C LYS A 6 -8.79 5.64 -13.36
N SER A 7 -8.49 6.51 -12.39
CA SER A 7 -7.12 7.03 -12.18
C SER A 7 -6.22 6.09 -11.38
N THR A 8 -6.79 5.11 -10.69
CA THR A 8 -6.11 4.30 -9.67
C THR A 8 -6.17 2.80 -9.93
N THR A 9 -6.70 2.37 -11.08
CA THR A 9 -6.69 0.96 -11.52
C THR A 9 -5.24 0.51 -11.78
N CYS A 10 -4.53 0.25 -10.69
CA CYS A 10 -3.34 -0.55 -10.66
C CYS A 10 -3.76 -1.95 -11.11
N HIS A 11 -3.68 -2.22 -12.40
CA HIS A 11 -4.03 -3.52 -12.96
C HIS A 11 -2.96 -4.51 -12.51
N LEU A 12 -3.22 -5.22 -11.42
CA LEU A 12 -2.35 -6.22 -10.82
C LEU A 12 -1.95 -7.28 -11.84
N ASN A 13 -2.86 -7.63 -12.76
CA ASN A 13 -2.55 -8.53 -13.86
C ASN A 13 -1.43 -8.00 -14.77
N LYS A 14 -1.39 -6.69 -15.07
CA LYS A 14 -0.30 -6.07 -15.84
C LYS A 14 1.01 -6.02 -15.04
N ILE A 15 0.92 -5.84 -13.71
CA ILE A 15 2.09 -5.89 -12.83
C ILE A 15 2.66 -7.31 -12.78
N LEU A 16 1.81 -8.33 -12.68
CA LEU A 16 2.22 -9.73 -12.66
C LEU A 16 2.92 -10.15 -13.96
N GLU A 17 2.44 -9.66 -15.11
CA GLU A 17 3.13 -9.82 -16.39
C GLU A 17 4.48 -9.08 -16.42
N GLY A 18 4.55 -7.87 -15.86
CA GLY A 18 5.80 -7.10 -15.69
C GLY A 18 6.83 -7.81 -14.81
N LEU A 19 6.40 -8.41 -13.69
CA LEU A 19 7.28 -9.15 -12.77
C LEU A 19 8.01 -10.32 -13.46
N LYS A 20 7.38 -10.95 -14.46
CA LYS A 20 8.01 -12.00 -15.28
C LYS A 20 9.15 -11.42 -16.13
N GLN A 21 8.97 -10.24 -16.73
CA GLN A 21 10.03 -9.53 -17.47
C GLN A 21 11.14 -9.02 -16.52
N ASP A 22 10.77 -8.57 -15.33
CA ASP A 22 11.73 -8.09 -14.32
C ASP A 22 12.63 -9.21 -13.76
N SER A 23 12.16 -10.46 -13.75
CA SER A 23 13.00 -11.61 -13.40
C SER A 23 14.21 -11.77 -14.35
N VAL A 24 14.00 -11.47 -15.65
CA VAL A 24 15.04 -11.48 -16.68
C VAL A 24 15.97 -10.28 -16.49
N ASN A 25 15.43 -9.09 -16.26
CA ASN A 25 16.22 -7.88 -15.99
C ASN A 25 17.06 -7.99 -14.70
N LYS A 26 16.54 -8.64 -13.65
CA LYS A 26 17.25 -8.89 -12.38
C LYS A 26 18.57 -9.64 -12.61
N SER A 27 18.58 -10.62 -13.50
CA SER A 27 19.80 -11.38 -13.83
C SER A 27 20.90 -10.50 -14.47
N THR A 28 20.50 -9.52 -15.28
CA THR A 28 21.39 -8.54 -15.93
C THR A 28 21.86 -7.47 -14.95
N ILE A 29 20.97 -6.98 -14.08
CA ILE A 29 21.31 -5.99 -13.04
C ILE A 29 22.28 -6.59 -12.01
N ILE A 30 22.10 -7.85 -11.61
CA ILE A 30 23.01 -8.54 -10.68
C ILE A 30 24.42 -8.60 -11.28
N LYS A 31 24.57 -8.97 -12.56
CA LYS A 31 25.87 -8.94 -13.25
C LYS A 31 26.53 -7.56 -13.17
N ASN A 32 25.79 -6.51 -13.54
CA ASN A 32 26.28 -5.12 -13.47
C ASN A 32 26.65 -4.69 -12.04
N ALA A 33 25.90 -5.10 -11.02
CA ALA A 33 26.20 -4.78 -9.62
C ALA A 33 27.49 -5.45 -9.13
N THR A 34 27.76 -6.70 -9.53
CA THR A 34 29.06 -7.36 -9.30
C THR A 34 30.22 -6.65 -9.98
N ASP A 35 30.02 -6.17 -11.21
CA ASP A 35 31.01 -5.39 -11.94
C ASP A 35 31.25 -4.01 -11.33
N ILE A 36 30.20 -3.36 -10.81
CA ILE A 36 30.33 -2.09 -10.08
C ILE A 36 31.06 -2.33 -8.75
N SER A 37 30.74 -3.40 -8.02
CA SER A 37 31.39 -3.75 -6.76
C SER A 37 32.87 -4.08 -6.95
N SER A 38 33.23 -4.84 -7.99
CA SER A 38 34.63 -5.12 -8.31
C SER A 38 35.40 -3.85 -8.69
N LYS A 39 34.76 -2.92 -9.41
CA LYS A 39 35.33 -1.63 -9.79
C LYS A 39 35.46 -0.67 -8.61
N LEU A 40 34.51 -0.66 -7.69
CA LEU A 40 34.57 0.12 -6.45
C LEU A 40 35.71 -0.34 -5.54
N ASN A 41 35.93 -1.65 -5.45
CA ASN A 41 37.03 -2.23 -4.70
C ASN A 41 38.42 -1.90 -5.27
N SER A 42 38.50 -1.46 -6.53
CA SER A 42 39.75 -1.08 -7.21
C SER A 42 40.14 0.40 -7.04
N LEU A 43 39.26 1.25 -6.47
CA LEU A 43 39.53 2.67 -6.25
C LEU A 43 40.27 2.89 -4.91
N LYS A 44 41.20 3.85 -4.88
CA LYS A 44 42.06 4.14 -3.71
C LYS A 44 41.22 4.39 -2.45
N LYS A 45 41.52 3.61 -1.41
CA LYS A 45 40.80 3.56 -0.14
C LYS A 45 41.32 4.61 0.86
N ASP A 46 40.91 5.87 0.69
CA ASP A 46 40.99 6.84 1.80
C ASP A 46 39.97 6.44 2.89
N ASP A 47 40.24 6.74 4.16
CA ASP A 47 39.39 6.29 5.27
C ASP A 47 37.95 6.85 5.18
N TYR A 48 37.79 8.08 4.65
CA TYR A 48 36.49 8.67 4.35
C TYR A 48 35.70 7.92 3.27
N PHE A 49 36.41 7.37 2.26
CA PHE A 49 35.78 6.54 1.23
C PHE A 49 35.30 5.22 1.83
N LYS A 50 36.09 4.57 2.69
CA LYS A 50 35.69 3.33 3.37
C LYS A 50 34.45 3.54 4.26
N GLU A 51 34.39 4.64 5.00
CA GLU A 51 33.25 4.97 5.86
C GLU A 51 31.99 5.25 5.03
N THR A 52 32.12 5.98 3.92
CA THR A 52 31.01 6.20 2.97
C THR A 52 30.48 4.89 2.40
N ILE A 53 31.36 3.96 2.00
CA ILE A 53 30.95 2.64 1.49
C ILE A 53 30.29 1.80 2.59
N SER A 54 30.77 1.88 3.83
CA SER A 54 30.17 1.18 4.97
C SER A 54 28.74 1.67 5.23
N CYS A 55 28.51 2.99 5.29
CA CYS A 55 27.17 3.55 5.44
C CYS A 55 26.24 3.19 4.27
N LEU A 56 26.76 3.23 3.04
CA LEU A 56 25.99 2.83 1.85
C LEU A 56 25.61 1.36 1.89
N SER A 57 26.54 0.47 2.29
CA SER A 57 26.27 -0.96 2.45
C SER A 57 25.15 -1.20 3.47
N GLN A 58 25.22 -0.54 4.63
CA GLN A 58 24.19 -0.66 5.67
C GLN A 58 22.82 -0.17 5.16
N PHE A 59 22.78 0.96 4.44
CA PHE A 59 21.55 1.45 3.84
C PHE A 59 20.97 0.46 2.81
N LEU A 60 21.81 -0.11 1.94
CA LEU A 60 21.39 -1.09 0.95
C LEU A 60 20.87 -2.37 1.60
N GLU A 61 21.55 -2.88 2.62
CA GLU A 61 21.12 -4.04 3.39
C GLU A 61 19.76 -3.81 4.06
N GLN A 62 19.55 -2.65 4.69
CA GLN A 62 18.25 -2.31 5.27
C GLN A 62 17.18 -2.15 4.20
N THR A 63 17.50 -1.55 3.05
CA THR A 63 16.55 -1.40 1.93
C THR A 63 16.14 -2.77 1.40
N ILE A 64 17.08 -3.68 1.18
CA ILE A 64 16.80 -5.05 0.74
C ILE A 64 15.96 -5.78 1.78
N LYS A 65 16.28 -5.62 3.07
CA LYS A 65 15.53 -6.22 4.18
C LYS A 65 14.07 -5.71 4.20
N GLU A 66 13.86 -4.41 4.08
CA GLU A 66 12.51 -3.82 4.05
C GLU A 66 11.73 -4.23 2.79
N MET A 67 12.41 -4.33 1.65
CA MET A 67 11.80 -4.85 0.42
C MET A 67 11.35 -6.30 0.60
N ASN A 68 12.21 -7.17 1.13
CA ASN A 68 11.87 -8.56 1.40
C ASN A 68 10.78 -8.69 2.47
N ARG A 69 10.77 -7.81 3.48
CA ARG A 69 9.72 -7.78 4.51
C ARG A 69 8.36 -7.37 3.92
N ARG A 70 8.36 -6.42 2.97
CA ARG A 70 7.15 -5.88 2.35
C ARG A 70 6.59 -6.78 1.25
N PHE A 71 7.44 -7.40 0.44
CA PHE A 71 7.09 -8.27 -0.69
C PHE A 71 7.46 -9.72 -0.39
N ASN A 72 7.00 -10.22 0.77
CA ASN A 72 7.16 -11.62 1.12
C ASN A 72 6.15 -12.50 0.35
N ASP A 73 6.30 -13.82 0.46
CA ASP A 73 5.45 -14.78 -0.26
C ASP A 73 3.95 -14.61 0.09
N THR A 74 3.63 -14.20 1.33
CA THR A 74 2.27 -13.90 1.75
C THR A 74 1.71 -12.67 1.03
N ALA A 75 2.49 -11.60 0.91
CA ALA A 75 2.10 -10.40 0.18
C ALA A 75 1.91 -10.68 -1.32
N LEU A 76 2.76 -11.53 -1.91
CA LEU A 76 2.60 -11.97 -3.29
C LEU A 76 1.32 -12.80 -3.48
N THR A 77 1.07 -13.76 -2.59
CA THR A 77 -0.16 -14.56 -2.57
C THR A 77 -1.40 -13.66 -2.45
N LEU A 78 -1.33 -12.65 -1.59
CA LEU A 78 -2.39 -11.66 -1.41
C LEU A 78 -2.64 -10.85 -2.68
N ILE A 79 -1.58 -10.37 -3.34
CA ILE A 79 -1.67 -9.61 -4.60
C ILE A 79 -2.28 -10.48 -5.71
N GLU A 80 -1.79 -11.71 -5.88
CA GLU A 80 -2.34 -12.66 -6.83
C GLU A 80 -3.81 -12.97 -6.54
N GLY A 81 -4.17 -13.10 -5.25
CA GLY A 81 -5.53 -13.38 -4.81
C GLY A 81 -6.47 -12.19 -5.02
N CYS A 82 -5.98 -10.96 -4.90
CA CYS A 82 -6.75 -9.77 -5.23
C CYS A 82 -6.94 -9.63 -6.75
N ALA A 83 -5.94 -10.02 -7.55
CA ALA A 83 -5.97 -9.90 -9.01
C ALA A 83 -7.09 -10.73 -9.66
N ILE A 84 -7.53 -11.83 -9.03
CA ILE A 84 -8.63 -12.65 -9.55
C ILE A 84 -9.95 -11.87 -9.65
N PHE A 85 -10.12 -10.83 -8.82
CA PHE A 85 -11.33 -10.02 -8.77
C PHE A 85 -11.31 -8.83 -9.75
N GLU A 86 -10.24 -8.64 -10.53
CA GLU A 86 -10.14 -7.56 -11.52
C GLU A 86 -10.99 -7.81 -12.77
N ASP A 87 -11.25 -9.07 -13.11
CA ASP A 87 -12.03 -9.41 -14.29
C ASP A 87 -12.66 -10.80 -14.17
N TYR A 88 -13.79 -10.98 -14.86
CA TYR A 88 -14.54 -12.23 -14.83
C TYR A 88 -13.78 -13.43 -15.41
N LYS A 89 -12.83 -13.22 -16.32
CA LYS A 89 -12.05 -14.30 -16.92
C LYS A 89 -11.03 -14.84 -15.89
N SER A 90 -10.34 -13.96 -15.18
CA SER A 90 -9.41 -14.31 -14.11
C SER A 90 -10.13 -14.98 -12.95
N PHE A 91 -11.27 -14.44 -12.53
CA PHE A 91 -12.11 -15.06 -11.50
C PHE A 91 -12.56 -16.47 -11.88
N SER A 92 -13.10 -16.65 -13.09
CA SER A 92 -13.63 -17.94 -13.55
C SER A 92 -12.55 -19.00 -13.78
N ASN A 93 -11.29 -18.59 -13.96
CA ASN A 93 -10.16 -19.51 -14.09
C ASN A 93 -9.44 -19.76 -12.75
N SER A 94 -9.87 -19.11 -11.67
CA SER A 94 -9.23 -19.25 -10.37
C SER A 94 -9.58 -20.59 -9.71
N SER A 95 -8.67 -21.07 -8.85
CA SER A 95 -8.82 -22.35 -8.16
C SER A 95 -9.35 -22.14 -6.74
N GLU A 96 -10.07 -23.12 -6.18
CA GLU A 96 -10.55 -23.07 -4.78
C GLU A 96 -9.39 -22.87 -3.80
N LYS A 97 -8.25 -23.52 -4.07
CA LYS A 97 -7.01 -23.35 -3.30
C LYS A 97 -6.56 -21.89 -3.23
N MET A 98 -6.73 -21.12 -4.31
CA MET A 98 -6.37 -19.70 -4.31
C MET A 98 -7.25 -18.89 -3.36
N ILE A 99 -8.54 -19.21 -3.29
CA ILE A 99 -9.48 -18.58 -2.37
C ILE A 99 -9.18 -18.95 -0.93
N GLU A 100 -8.83 -20.21 -0.66
CA GLU A 100 -8.39 -20.66 0.66
C GLU A 100 -7.14 -19.90 1.12
N GLN A 101 -6.12 -19.81 0.25
CA GLN A 101 -4.90 -19.05 0.52
C GLN A 101 -5.18 -17.57 0.77
N LEU A 102 -6.15 -16.99 0.07
CA LEU A 102 -6.58 -15.61 0.29
C LEU A 102 -7.27 -15.45 1.64
N CYS A 103 -8.13 -16.40 2.04
CA CYS A 103 -8.75 -16.39 3.36
C CYS A 103 -7.71 -16.51 4.49
N ASP A 104 -6.67 -17.31 4.29
CA ASP A 104 -5.54 -17.41 5.23
C ASP A 104 -4.82 -16.06 5.39
N CYS A 105 -4.65 -15.29 4.32
CA CYS A 105 -4.03 -13.97 4.37
C CYS A 105 -4.79 -12.97 5.25
N PHE A 106 -6.11 -13.12 5.36
CA PHE A 106 -6.97 -12.30 6.22
C PHE A 106 -7.26 -12.95 7.59
N SER A 107 -6.64 -14.10 7.90
CA SER A 107 -6.81 -14.82 9.16
C SER A 107 -8.26 -15.21 9.48
N LEU A 108 -9.03 -15.61 8.47
CA LEU A 108 -10.41 -16.11 8.64
C LEU A 108 -10.41 -17.45 9.38
N ASN A 109 -11.44 -17.70 10.19
CA ASN A 109 -11.63 -19.00 10.83
C ASN A 109 -12.18 -20.06 9.85
N GLU A 110 -12.12 -21.34 10.21
CA GLU A 110 -12.53 -22.44 9.32
C GLU A 110 -14.00 -22.35 8.89
N ASN A 111 -14.92 -21.91 9.77
CA ASN A 111 -16.33 -21.75 9.41
C ASN A 111 -16.53 -20.62 8.38
N GLU A 112 -15.78 -19.52 8.52
CA GLU A 112 -15.80 -18.41 7.57
C GLU A 112 -15.23 -18.85 6.21
N LYS A 113 -14.15 -19.64 6.21
CA LYS A 113 -13.56 -20.21 4.99
C LYS A 113 -14.55 -21.10 4.24
N ASP A 114 -15.23 -22.00 4.95
CA ASP A 114 -16.25 -22.86 4.36
C ASP A 114 -17.40 -22.04 3.74
N GLY A 115 -17.82 -20.98 4.43
CA GLY A 115 -18.81 -20.02 3.94
C GLY A 115 -18.35 -19.32 2.65
N VAL A 116 -17.11 -18.80 2.63
CA VAL A 116 -16.51 -18.17 1.46
C VAL A 116 -16.42 -19.15 0.29
N LEU A 117 -16.00 -20.40 0.52
CA LEU A 117 -15.88 -21.41 -0.52
C LEU A 117 -17.25 -21.79 -1.13
N SER A 118 -18.28 -21.89 -0.29
CA SER A 118 -19.65 -22.15 -0.75
C SER A 118 -20.19 -21.01 -1.62
N ASP A 119 -19.98 -19.78 -1.15
CA ASP A 119 -20.35 -18.56 -1.87
C ASP A 119 -19.58 -18.44 -3.20
N TYR A 120 -18.27 -18.73 -3.18
CA TYR A 120 -17.40 -18.75 -4.35
C TYR A 120 -17.90 -19.74 -5.41
N LYS A 121 -18.16 -21.00 -5.03
CA LYS A 121 -18.70 -22.03 -5.95
C LYS A 121 -20.00 -21.59 -6.60
N SER A 122 -20.87 -20.97 -5.81
CA SER A 122 -22.16 -20.48 -6.29
C SER A 122 -22.00 -19.26 -7.21
N PHE A 123 -21.04 -18.37 -6.93
CA PHE A 123 -20.78 -17.18 -7.73
C PHE A 123 -20.02 -17.50 -9.02
N MET A 124 -19.23 -18.58 -9.06
CA MET A 124 -18.54 -19.05 -10.27
C MET A 124 -19.48 -19.28 -11.45
N PHE A 125 -20.72 -19.72 -11.19
CA PHE A 125 -21.74 -19.85 -12.24
C PHE A 125 -22.09 -18.49 -12.85
N VAL A 126 -22.26 -17.44 -12.03
CA VAL A 126 -22.53 -16.07 -12.50
C VAL A 126 -21.31 -15.51 -13.23
N ALA A 127 -20.12 -15.70 -12.66
CA ALA A 127 -18.87 -15.23 -13.25
C ALA A 127 -18.64 -15.84 -14.65
N SER A 128 -18.89 -17.14 -14.81
CA SER A 128 -18.71 -17.86 -16.08
C SER A 128 -19.60 -17.32 -17.21
N GLN A 129 -20.81 -16.84 -16.89
CA GLN A 129 -21.72 -16.23 -17.86
C GLN A 129 -21.28 -14.80 -18.23
N LYS A 130 -20.58 -14.11 -17.33
CA LYS A 130 -20.12 -12.72 -17.49
C LYS A 130 -18.70 -12.58 -18.01
N VAL A 131 -17.99 -13.67 -18.33
CA VAL A 131 -16.62 -13.66 -18.88
C VAL A 131 -16.44 -12.74 -20.09
N LYS A 132 -17.47 -12.61 -20.95
CA LYS A 132 -17.43 -11.75 -22.15
C LYS A 132 -17.78 -10.28 -21.88
N THR A 133 -18.13 -9.93 -20.64
CA THR A 133 -18.53 -8.58 -20.25
C THR A 133 -17.34 -7.80 -19.68
N ASN A 134 -17.26 -6.50 -19.95
CA ASN A 134 -16.26 -5.61 -19.36
C ASN A 134 -16.68 -5.14 -17.96
N GLY A 135 -16.80 -6.08 -17.02
CA GLY A 135 -17.19 -5.81 -15.63
C GLY A 135 -16.23 -6.42 -14.62
N TYR A 136 -16.43 -6.06 -13.36
CA TYR A 136 -15.59 -6.47 -12.23
C TYR A 136 -16.38 -7.41 -11.30
N PRO A 137 -15.89 -8.61 -10.99
CA PRO A 137 -16.51 -9.51 -10.02
C PRO A 137 -16.87 -8.83 -8.69
N ILE A 138 -15.98 -7.97 -8.17
CA ILE A 138 -16.19 -7.25 -6.91
C ILE A 138 -17.43 -6.34 -6.95
N THR A 139 -17.71 -5.64 -8.05
CA THR A 139 -18.84 -4.71 -8.09
C THR A 139 -20.16 -5.45 -7.94
N ASP A 140 -20.29 -6.58 -8.63
CA ASP A 140 -21.53 -7.35 -8.64
C ASP A 140 -21.72 -8.12 -7.32
N LEU A 141 -20.62 -8.53 -6.67
CA LEU A 141 -20.66 -9.09 -5.31
C LEU A 141 -21.13 -8.07 -4.27
N LEU A 142 -20.73 -6.81 -4.40
CA LEU A 142 -21.14 -5.75 -3.47
C LEU A 142 -22.60 -5.34 -3.68
N GLU A 143 -23.05 -5.28 -4.94
CA GLU A 143 -24.43 -4.95 -5.32
C GLU A 143 -25.43 -6.09 -5.07
N ALA A 144 -24.94 -7.31 -4.83
CA ALA A 144 -25.79 -8.44 -4.47
C ALA A 144 -26.51 -8.17 -3.13
N ASN A 145 -27.85 -8.08 -3.20
CA ASN A 145 -28.71 -7.86 -2.03
C ASN A 145 -29.02 -9.15 -1.26
N ILE A 146 -28.87 -10.33 -1.90
CA ILE A 146 -29.21 -11.63 -1.32
C ILE A 146 -28.13 -12.64 -1.73
N GLY A 147 -27.63 -13.40 -0.76
CA GLY A 147 -26.59 -14.42 -0.95
C GLY A 147 -25.16 -13.85 -0.89
N TYR A 148 -24.18 -14.75 -0.91
CA TYR A 148 -22.74 -14.42 -0.98
C TYR A 148 -22.20 -13.61 0.20
N GLU A 149 -22.79 -13.72 1.40
CA GLU A 149 -22.43 -12.88 2.55
C GLU A 149 -20.95 -12.97 2.92
N HIS A 150 -20.37 -14.17 2.91
CA HIS A 150 -18.98 -14.38 3.32
C HIS A 150 -18.03 -13.89 2.23
N LEU A 151 -18.32 -14.21 0.97
CA LEU A 151 -17.53 -13.73 -0.16
C LEU A 151 -17.61 -12.21 -0.34
N LYS A 152 -18.76 -11.59 0.00
CA LYS A 152 -18.93 -10.14 0.02
C LYS A 152 -18.06 -9.49 1.10
N LYS A 153 -18.06 -10.01 2.34
CA LYS A 153 -17.17 -9.52 3.41
C LYS A 153 -15.69 -9.65 3.05
N LEU A 154 -15.31 -10.75 2.40
CA LEU A 154 -13.95 -10.91 1.87
C LEU A 154 -13.64 -9.85 0.81
N SER A 155 -14.57 -9.59 -0.10
CA SER A 155 -14.43 -8.57 -1.15
C SER A 155 -14.29 -7.14 -0.56
N GLU A 156 -15.05 -6.83 0.49
CA GLU A 156 -14.91 -5.58 1.24
C GLU A 156 -13.51 -5.46 1.88
N SER A 157 -13.02 -6.55 2.47
CA SER A 157 -11.68 -6.60 3.07
C SER A 157 -10.57 -6.40 2.02
N ILE A 158 -10.73 -6.99 0.84
CA ILE A 158 -9.82 -6.79 -0.31
C ILE A 158 -9.77 -5.32 -0.73
N LEU A 159 -10.91 -4.65 -0.79
CA LEU A 159 -10.98 -3.22 -1.13
C LEU A 159 -10.33 -2.31 -0.07
N CYS A 160 -10.26 -2.76 1.18
CA CYS A 160 -9.56 -2.03 2.24
C CYS A 160 -8.03 -2.18 2.16
N ILE A 161 -7.49 -3.10 1.36
CA ILE A 161 -6.05 -3.21 1.20
C ILE A 161 -5.52 -1.99 0.44
N PRO A 162 -4.51 -1.29 0.98
CA PRO A 162 -3.83 -0.23 0.24
C PRO A 162 -2.95 -0.86 -0.85
N ILE A 163 -3.53 -1.10 -2.03
CA ILE A 163 -2.84 -1.74 -3.17
C ILE A 163 -1.92 -0.73 -3.91
N GLY A 164 -2.00 0.57 -3.63
CA GLY A 164 -1.29 1.60 -4.39
C GLY A 164 -0.53 2.65 -3.57
N THR A 165 0.25 3.45 -4.29
CA THR A 165 0.88 4.69 -3.82
C THR A 165 -0.05 5.88 -3.48
N PRO A 166 -1.36 5.94 -3.85
CA PRO A 166 -2.17 7.14 -3.62
C PRO A 166 -2.20 7.61 -2.17
N THR A 167 -2.21 6.69 -1.20
CA THR A 167 -2.17 7.04 0.24
C THR A 167 -0.84 7.68 0.63
N VAL A 168 0.26 7.17 0.07
CA VAL A 168 1.61 7.68 0.30
C VAL A 168 1.80 9.03 -0.39
N GLU A 169 1.33 9.17 -1.63
CA GLU A 169 1.34 10.44 -2.38
C GLU A 169 0.48 11.50 -1.70
N ARG A 170 -0.71 11.15 -1.21
CA ARG A 170 -1.56 12.04 -0.41
C ARG A 170 -0.84 12.49 0.86
N SER A 171 -0.15 11.57 1.54
CA SER A 171 0.64 11.89 2.73
C SER A 171 1.82 12.81 2.39
N PHE A 172 2.57 12.56 1.32
CA PHE A 172 3.65 13.45 0.89
C PHE A 172 3.14 14.81 0.42
N SER A 173 1.97 14.86 -0.22
CA SER A 173 1.32 16.12 -0.60
C SER A 173 0.92 16.94 0.63
N ALA A 174 0.29 16.30 1.64
CA ALA A 174 0.00 16.92 2.92
C ALA A 174 1.29 17.41 3.61
N MET A 175 2.35 16.60 3.57
CA MET A 175 3.66 16.95 4.11
C MET A 175 4.24 18.19 3.42
N ASN A 176 4.14 18.28 2.09
CA ASN A 176 4.61 19.44 1.32
C ASN A 176 3.78 20.71 1.62
N ARG A 177 2.49 20.58 1.92
CA ARG A 177 1.65 21.70 2.40
C ARG A 177 2.10 22.16 3.79
N ILE A 178 2.54 21.24 4.64
CA ILE A 178 3.03 21.56 5.99
C ILE A 178 4.46 22.14 5.95
N MET A 179 5.38 21.48 5.25
CA MET A 179 6.78 21.88 5.12
C MET A 179 6.97 22.75 3.87
N THR A 180 6.70 24.04 4.04
CA THR A 180 6.97 25.03 2.98
C THR A 180 8.44 25.47 3.03
N ASN A 181 8.91 26.13 1.96
CA ASN A 181 10.28 26.67 1.89
C ASN A 181 10.64 27.58 3.07
N LEU A 182 9.65 28.30 3.64
CA LEU A 182 9.83 29.17 4.80
C LEU A 182 9.71 28.42 6.14
N ARG A 183 9.05 27.26 6.16
CA ARG A 183 8.78 26.44 7.35
C ARG A 183 9.30 25.01 7.16
N ASN A 184 10.58 24.87 6.86
CA ASN A 184 11.24 23.57 6.67
C ASN A 184 12.05 23.07 7.89
N ARG A 185 12.21 23.91 8.93
CA ARG A 185 12.87 23.54 10.18
C ARG A 185 11.83 23.17 11.24
N MET A 186 11.35 21.94 11.17
CA MET A 186 10.42 21.37 12.14
C MET A 186 11.01 20.10 12.75
N GLY A 187 10.84 19.90 14.06
CA GLY A 187 11.23 18.65 14.70
C GLY A 187 10.33 17.49 14.25
N GLN A 188 10.86 16.26 14.25
CA GLN A 188 10.15 15.07 13.77
C GLN A 188 8.78 14.90 14.43
N ASP A 189 8.70 15.03 15.75
CA ASP A 189 7.45 14.87 16.49
C ASP A 189 6.41 15.93 16.09
N THR A 190 6.85 17.19 15.95
CA THR A 190 5.96 18.28 15.56
C THR A 190 5.42 18.07 14.14
N LEU A 191 6.28 17.63 13.22
CA LEU A 191 5.85 17.30 11.86
C LEU A 191 4.84 16.15 11.87
N GLN A 192 5.09 15.10 12.66
CA GLN A 192 4.18 13.98 12.79
C GLN A 192 2.81 14.39 13.33
N TYR A 193 2.75 15.24 14.36
CA TYR A 193 1.48 15.73 14.89
C TYR A 193 0.74 16.63 13.88
N CYS A 194 1.44 17.54 13.19
CA CYS A 194 0.83 18.35 12.15
C CYS A 194 0.29 17.50 10.98
N MET A 195 1.03 16.47 10.59
CA MET A 195 0.61 15.51 9.56
C MET A 195 -0.67 14.77 9.98
N LYS A 196 -0.74 14.28 11.22
CA LYS A 196 -1.94 13.63 11.75
C LYS A 196 -3.15 14.55 11.73
N ILE A 197 -3.00 15.79 12.22
CA ILE A 197 -4.09 16.78 12.20
C ILE A 197 -4.51 17.09 10.75
N SER A 198 -3.56 17.22 9.82
CA SER A 198 -3.89 17.57 8.43
C SER A 198 -4.53 16.43 7.63
N ILE A 199 -4.29 15.17 7.99
CA ILE A 199 -4.81 14.01 7.26
C ILE A 199 -6.11 13.51 7.88
N GLU A 200 -6.16 13.46 9.22
CA GLU A 200 -7.24 12.83 9.98
C GLU A 200 -8.12 13.84 10.73
N GLY A 201 -7.70 15.10 10.81
CA GLY A 201 -8.45 16.14 11.52
C GLY A 201 -9.69 16.57 10.74
N ASP A 202 -10.68 17.04 11.49
CA ASP A 202 -11.90 17.61 10.90
C ASP A 202 -11.56 18.81 10.01
N GLU A 203 -12.20 18.87 8.83
CA GLU A 203 -12.00 19.99 7.89
C GLU A 203 -12.48 21.32 8.48
N ASP A 204 -13.59 21.28 9.22
CA ASP A 204 -14.21 22.41 9.92
C ASP A 204 -14.40 22.07 11.41
N PRO A 205 -13.35 22.25 12.24
CA PRO A 205 -13.47 22.04 13.68
C PRO A 205 -14.40 23.08 14.31
N SER A 206 -15.10 22.69 15.37
CA SER A 206 -15.99 23.61 16.09
C SER A 206 -15.20 24.76 16.72
N ILE A 207 -15.86 25.92 16.88
CA ILE A 207 -15.22 27.10 17.45
C ILE A 207 -14.77 26.85 18.89
N GLU A 208 -15.54 26.07 19.66
CA GLU A 208 -15.22 25.69 21.03
C GLU A 208 -13.93 24.87 21.10
N TYR A 209 -13.77 23.90 20.20
CA TYR A 209 -12.54 23.11 20.12
C TYR A 209 -11.32 23.99 19.79
N VAL A 210 -11.48 24.93 18.87
CA VAL A 210 -10.39 25.86 18.49
C VAL A 210 -9.99 26.73 19.68
N ASP A 211 -10.96 27.29 20.40
CA ASP A 211 -10.72 28.13 21.58
C ASP A 211 -10.02 27.35 22.71
N GLU A 212 -10.48 26.13 23.00
CA GLU A 212 -9.84 25.24 23.98
C GLU A 212 -8.38 24.94 23.63
N VAL A 213 -8.09 24.65 22.35
CA VAL A 213 -6.73 24.40 21.88
C VAL A 213 -5.85 25.65 22.01
N ILE A 214 -6.38 26.84 21.71
CA ILE A 214 -5.68 28.12 21.85
C ILE A 214 -5.30 28.35 23.32
N ASP A 215 -6.25 28.17 24.24
CA ASP A 215 -6.04 28.37 25.67
C ASP A 215 -5.04 27.36 26.25
N LEU A 216 -5.13 26.09 25.83
CA LEU A 216 -4.17 25.05 26.18
C LEU A 216 -2.76 25.40 25.70
N TYR A 217 -2.63 25.96 24.49
CA TYR A 217 -1.32 26.34 23.96
C TYR A 217 -0.77 27.61 24.62
N ALA A 218 -1.64 28.56 24.97
CA ALA A 218 -1.30 29.78 25.69
C ALA A 218 -0.77 29.47 27.10
N THR A 219 -1.37 28.51 27.80
CA THR A 219 -0.95 28.09 29.14
C THR A 219 0.37 27.30 29.15
N LYS A 220 0.66 26.51 28.10
CA LYS A 220 1.85 25.66 28.03
C LYS A 220 3.17 26.38 27.75
N LYS A 221 3.17 27.60 27.18
CA LYS A 221 4.40 28.36 26.89
C LYS A 221 4.23 29.83 27.18
N THR A 222 5.08 30.38 28.07
CA THR A 222 5.36 31.83 28.07
C THR A 222 6.03 32.19 26.75
N ARG A 223 5.25 32.72 25.81
CA ARG A 223 5.77 33.24 24.54
C ARG A 223 6.81 34.30 24.89
N ARG A 224 8.09 34.04 24.59
CA ARG A 224 9.18 35.03 24.76
C ARG A 224 9.02 36.10 23.68
N ILE A 225 8.04 36.97 23.83
CA ILE A 225 8.00 38.23 23.09
C ILE A 225 8.81 39.22 23.93
N ARG A 226 10.10 39.37 23.61
CA ARG A 226 10.87 40.50 24.12
C ARG A 226 10.52 41.69 23.25
N PHE A 227 9.60 42.53 23.72
CA PHE A 227 9.51 43.89 23.19
C PHE A 227 10.83 44.58 23.52
N LYS A 228 11.52 45.05 22.47
CA LYS A 228 12.65 45.97 22.59
C LYS A 228 12.10 47.39 22.61
#